data_AF-A0A1H6D7I7-F1
#
_entry.id   AF-A0A1H6D7I7-F1
#
_cell.length_a   1.000
_cell.length_b   1.000
_cell.length_c   1.000
_cell.angle_alpha   90.00
_cell.angle_beta   90.00
_cell.angle_gamma   90.00
#
_symmetry.space_group_name_H-M   'P 1'
#
loop_
_entity.id
_entity.type
_entity.pdbx_description
1 polymer ?
#
loop_
_entity_poly.entity_id
_entity_poly.type
_entity_poly.pdbx_seq_one_letter_code
_entity_poly.pdbx_strand_id
1 'polypeptide(L)'
;MEGNVGPETHASDPGLLWRRITDRIRQLGLTEEAVAQQAGMSTRYLRQLAAVGTDFDPQALYRVAAALGTTTQELLEGRADPPPGQAGGAPRPVLTRLTEAECWDRLGPQGVGRVILPAEPAPVAFPVNYAVDAKTVVYRTALQGAAAPEGGTVVSFEVDRIDDRTHGGWSVLVAGAAERIEDAEEVRRLARECIVEPWAGGDRPAWIRVRPDSVSGRRIGAL
;
A
#
# COMPACT_ATOMS: atom_id res chain seq x y z
N MET A 1 38.58 21.63 -21.38
CA MET A 1 37.35 22.15 -20.73
C MET A 1 36.20 21.71 -21.59
N GLU A 2 35.72 20.49 -21.39
CA GLU A 2 34.52 19.99 -22.07
C GLU A 2 33.39 20.07 -21.05
N GLY A 3 32.36 20.83 -21.41
CA GLY A 3 31.22 21.15 -20.56
C GLY A 3 30.37 19.90 -20.34
N ASN A 4 30.28 19.48 -19.09
CA ASN A 4 29.31 18.51 -18.60
C ASN A 4 27.92 19.16 -18.64
N VAL A 5 27.13 18.89 -19.68
CA VAL A 5 25.70 19.19 -19.70
C VAL A 5 25.02 18.13 -18.84
N GLY A 6 24.65 18.51 -17.62
CA GLY A 6 23.86 17.66 -16.72
C GLY A 6 22.51 17.30 -17.34
N PRO A 7 21.82 16.26 -16.84
CA PRO A 7 20.54 15.84 -17.38
C PRO A 7 19.53 16.98 -17.20
N GLU A 8 19.00 17.47 -18.32
CA GLU A 8 17.85 18.36 -18.30
C GLU A 8 16.69 17.63 -17.64
N THR A 9 16.41 17.99 -16.39
CA THR A 9 15.16 17.63 -15.71
C THR A 9 14.03 18.14 -16.60
N HIS A 10 13.31 17.23 -17.28
CA HIS A 10 12.07 17.53 -17.98
C HIS A 10 10.99 17.95 -16.96
N ALA A 11 11.13 19.17 -16.45
CA ALA A 11 10.14 19.83 -15.62
C ALA A 11 8.95 20.21 -16.51
N SER A 12 7.80 19.58 -16.22
CA SER A 12 6.45 20.03 -16.53
C SER A 12 6.19 20.49 -17.99
N ASP A 13 5.93 19.56 -18.91
CA ASP A 13 5.28 19.91 -20.19
C ASP A 13 3.84 20.39 -19.91
N PRO A 14 3.50 21.68 -20.15
CA PRO A 14 2.17 22.22 -19.86
C PRO A 14 1.05 21.53 -20.66
N GLY A 15 1.37 20.98 -21.85
CA GLY A 15 0.43 20.20 -22.65
C GLY A 15 0.01 18.90 -21.95
N LEU A 16 0.91 18.27 -21.20
CA LEU A 16 0.63 17.04 -20.45
C LEU A 16 -0.20 17.32 -19.19
N LEU A 17 0.05 18.44 -18.52
CA LEU A 17 -0.73 18.85 -17.35
C LEU A 17 -2.20 19.08 -17.71
N TRP A 18 -2.48 19.83 -18.78
CA TRP A 18 -3.85 20.05 -19.24
C TRP A 18 -4.54 18.75 -19.65
N ARG A 19 -3.83 17.88 -20.37
CA ARG A 19 -4.35 16.56 -20.75
C ARG A 19 -4.76 15.73 -19.52
N ARG A 20 -3.92 15.67 -18.48
CA ARG A 20 -4.22 14.93 -17.24
C ARG A 20 -5.41 15.51 -16.49
N ILE A 21 -5.51 16.84 -16.41
CA ILE A 21 -6.67 17.53 -15.80
C ILE A 21 -7.95 17.15 -16.56
N THR A 22 -7.97 17.28 -17.88
CA THR A 22 -9.16 16.97 -18.69
C THR A 22 -9.54 15.49 -18.69
N ASP A 23 -8.55 14.59 -18.68
CA ASP A 23 -8.79 13.15 -18.58
C ASP A 23 -9.42 12.79 -17.21
N ARG A 24 -8.96 13.42 -16.12
CA ARG A 24 -9.53 13.21 -14.78
C ARG A 24 -10.93 13.79 -14.64
N ILE A 25 -11.19 14.97 -15.20
CA ILE A 25 -12.54 15.57 -15.29
C ILE A 25 -13.51 14.60 -15.97
N ARG A 26 -13.10 14.01 -17.10
CA ARG A 26 -13.90 13.02 -17.84
C ARG A 26 -14.19 11.77 -17.01
N GLN A 27 -13.19 11.24 -16.30
CA GLN A 27 -13.35 10.06 -15.44
C GLN A 27 -14.35 10.27 -14.30
N LEU A 28 -14.39 11.48 -13.74
CA LEU A 28 -15.28 11.82 -12.63
C LEU A 28 -16.68 12.28 -13.10
N GLY A 29 -16.91 12.38 -14.41
CA GLY A 29 -18.16 12.91 -14.96
C GLY A 29 -18.42 14.38 -14.60
N LEU A 30 -17.35 15.15 -14.33
CA LEU A 30 -17.42 16.56 -13.97
C LEU A 30 -17.28 17.45 -15.21
N THR A 31 -17.61 18.74 -15.08
CA THR A 31 -17.28 19.77 -16.07
C THR A 31 -16.07 20.58 -15.62
N GLU A 32 -15.40 21.26 -16.55
CA GLU A 32 -14.32 22.19 -16.22
C GLU A 32 -14.80 23.31 -15.28
N GLU A 33 -16.03 23.81 -15.47
CA GLU A 33 -16.60 24.85 -14.60
C GLU A 33 -16.82 24.33 -13.18
N ALA A 34 -17.30 23.09 -13.01
CA ALA A 34 -17.51 22.50 -11.70
C ALA A 34 -16.18 22.36 -10.93
N VAL A 35 -15.12 21.93 -11.61
CA VAL A 35 -13.78 21.82 -11.00
C VAL A 35 -13.20 23.19 -10.68
N ALA A 36 -13.35 24.17 -11.57
CA ALA A 36 -12.91 25.54 -11.30
C ALA A 36 -13.63 26.14 -10.08
N GLN A 37 -14.96 25.97 -10.01
CA GLN A 37 -15.78 26.41 -8.88
C GLN A 37 -15.34 25.73 -7.57
N GLN A 38 -15.14 24.42 -7.58
CA GLN A 38 -14.69 23.66 -6.41
C GLN A 38 -13.27 24.03 -5.96
N ALA A 39 -12.39 24.38 -6.90
CA ALA A 39 -11.03 24.86 -6.62
C ALA A 39 -10.97 26.36 -6.27
N GLY A 40 -12.13 27.05 -6.21
CA GLY A 40 -12.23 28.46 -5.86
C GLY A 40 -11.64 29.41 -6.91
N MET A 41 -11.74 29.07 -8.19
CA MET A 41 -11.17 29.85 -9.29
C MET A 41 -12.10 29.91 -10.52
N SER A 42 -11.77 30.78 -11.48
CA SER A 42 -12.52 30.84 -12.75
C SER A 42 -12.03 29.77 -13.74
N THR A 43 -12.89 29.31 -14.64
CA THR A 43 -12.52 28.36 -15.72
C THR A 43 -11.39 28.90 -16.60
N ARG A 44 -11.35 30.22 -16.82
CA ARG A 44 -10.24 30.88 -17.53
C ARG A 44 -8.92 30.75 -16.76
N TYR A 45 -8.96 30.95 -15.44
CA TYR A 45 -7.79 30.83 -14.57
C TYR A 45 -7.28 29.39 -14.50
N LEU A 46 -8.17 28.39 -14.45
CA LEU A 46 -7.83 26.97 -14.52
C LEU A 46 -7.07 26.62 -15.82
N ARG A 47 -7.57 27.08 -16.97
CA ARG A 47 -6.90 26.85 -18.27
C ARG A 47 -5.55 27.54 -18.35
N GLN A 48 -5.44 28.76 -17.81
CA GLN A 48 -4.18 29.49 -17.76
C GLN A 48 -3.16 28.81 -16.85
N LEU A 49 -3.59 28.32 -15.68
CA LEU A 49 -2.75 27.56 -14.76
C LEU A 49 -2.18 26.30 -15.44
N ALA A 50 -2.99 25.57 -16.19
CA ALA A 50 -2.53 24.39 -16.91
C ALA A 50 -1.57 24.70 -18.07
N ALA A 51 -1.72 25.87 -18.70
CA ALA A 51 -0.86 26.32 -19.79
C ALA A 51 0.53 26.81 -19.33
N VAL A 52 0.66 27.25 -18.07
CA VAL A 52 1.90 27.81 -17.52
C VAL A 52 2.56 26.88 -16.48
N GLY A 53 1.80 25.96 -15.87
CA GLY A 53 2.33 24.97 -14.94
C GLY A 53 2.62 25.51 -13.53
N THR A 54 3.57 24.87 -12.84
CA THR A 54 3.96 25.18 -11.43
C THR A 54 4.62 26.54 -11.26
N ASP A 55 5.16 27.11 -12.33
CA ASP A 55 5.90 28.38 -12.28
C ASP A 55 4.97 29.58 -12.03
N PHE A 56 3.65 29.38 -12.14
CA PHE A 56 2.64 30.42 -12.05
C PHE A 56 1.96 30.53 -10.67
N ASP A 57 1.38 29.44 -10.17
CA ASP A 57 0.71 29.40 -8.86
C ASP A 57 0.62 27.96 -8.32
N PRO A 58 1.60 27.54 -7.50
CA PRO A 58 1.60 26.20 -6.88
C PRO A 58 0.39 25.93 -5.98
N GLN A 59 -0.16 26.97 -5.32
CA GLN A 59 -1.29 26.82 -4.40
C GLN A 59 -2.60 26.63 -5.18
N ALA A 60 -2.76 27.28 -6.33
CA ALA A 60 -3.88 27.01 -7.23
C ALA A 60 -3.85 25.57 -7.74
N LEU A 61 -2.67 25.04 -8.08
CA LEU A 61 -2.53 23.67 -8.55
C LEU A 61 -2.89 22.65 -7.45
N TYR A 62 -2.54 22.93 -6.20
CA TYR A 62 -2.99 22.13 -5.05
C TYR A 62 -4.52 22.09 -4.92
N ARG A 63 -5.20 23.24 -5.06
CA ARG A 63 -6.68 23.30 -5.01
C ARG A 63 -7.33 22.54 -6.16
N VAL A 64 -6.72 22.55 -7.35
CA VAL A 64 -7.18 21.75 -8.50
C VAL A 64 -7.00 20.25 -8.24
N ALA A 65 -5.86 19.84 -7.69
CA ALA A 65 -5.62 18.44 -7.32
C ALA A 65 -6.64 17.95 -6.28
N ALA A 66 -6.91 18.76 -5.25
CA ALA A 66 -7.92 18.48 -4.24
C ALA A 66 -9.34 18.36 -4.84
N ALA A 67 -9.72 19.27 -5.76
CA ALA A 67 -11.01 19.22 -6.44
C ALA A 67 -11.18 17.96 -7.32
N LEU A 68 -10.08 17.44 -7.87
CA LEU A 68 -10.04 16.25 -8.72
C LEU A 68 -9.80 14.94 -7.95
N GLY A 69 -9.70 15.00 -6.62
CA GLY A 69 -9.41 13.83 -5.78
C GLY A 69 -8.13 13.10 -6.20
N THR A 70 -7.05 13.86 -6.41
CA THR A 70 -5.71 13.41 -6.84
C THR A 70 -4.65 14.25 -6.13
N THR A 71 -3.36 13.97 -6.35
CA THR A 71 -2.26 14.79 -5.81
C THR A 71 -1.67 15.73 -6.85
N THR A 72 -1.04 16.81 -6.40
CA THR A 72 -0.29 17.73 -7.28
C THR A 72 0.82 17.00 -8.03
N GLN A 73 1.48 16.04 -7.38
CA GLN A 73 2.52 15.22 -7.99
C GLN A 73 1.96 14.35 -9.13
N GLU A 74 0.81 13.69 -8.94
CA GLU A 74 0.16 12.91 -10.00
C GLU A 74 -0.26 13.75 -11.22
N LEU A 75 -0.66 15.01 -11.01
CA LEU A 75 -0.96 15.93 -12.11
C LEU A 75 0.31 16.36 -12.88
N LEU A 76 1.43 16.56 -12.19
CA LEU A 76 2.68 17.05 -12.77
C LEU A 76 3.55 15.96 -13.38
N GLU A 77 3.61 14.80 -12.75
CA GLU A 77 4.49 13.70 -13.12
C GLU A 77 3.71 12.57 -13.82
N GLY A 78 2.39 12.51 -13.64
CA GLY A 78 1.55 11.39 -14.06
C GLY A 78 1.37 10.40 -12.91
N ARG A 79 0.41 9.49 -13.06
CA ARG A 79 0.15 8.43 -12.06
C ARG A 79 1.37 7.51 -11.98
N ALA A 80 2.03 7.45 -10.82
CA ALA A 80 3.21 6.61 -10.61
C ALA A 80 2.87 5.10 -10.59
N ASP A 81 1.63 4.74 -10.25
CA ASP A 81 1.17 3.36 -10.24
C ASP A 81 0.06 3.11 -11.29
N PRO A 82 0.28 2.24 -12.30
CA PRO A 82 -0.83 1.69 -13.06
C PRO A 82 -1.75 0.86 -12.14
N PRO A 83 -3.04 0.68 -12.47
CA PRO A 83 -3.86 -0.31 -11.79
C PRO A 83 -3.19 -1.70 -11.90
N PRO A 84 -3.28 -2.56 -10.86
CA PRO A 84 -2.72 -3.90 -10.92
C PRO A 84 -3.17 -4.64 -12.19
N GLY A 85 -2.21 -5.21 -12.94
CA GLY A 85 -2.47 -6.04 -14.11
C GLY A 85 -2.40 -5.36 -15.49
N GLN A 86 -1.93 -4.11 -15.61
CA GLN A 86 -1.81 -3.42 -16.90
C GLN A 86 -0.44 -2.78 -17.21
N ALA A 87 0.66 -3.41 -16.77
CA ALA A 87 2.00 -3.06 -17.26
C ALA A 87 2.47 -4.09 -18.31
N GLY A 88 3.18 -3.63 -19.35
CA GLY A 88 3.77 -4.47 -20.38
C GLY A 88 5.02 -5.18 -19.85
N GLY A 89 4.98 -6.52 -19.85
CA GLY A 89 6.00 -7.38 -19.26
C GLY A 89 7.44 -7.14 -19.69
N ALA A 90 8.33 -7.02 -18.70
CA ALA A 90 9.70 -7.51 -18.84
C ALA A 90 9.69 -8.98 -19.33
N PRO A 91 10.69 -9.43 -20.11
CA PRO A 91 10.63 -10.75 -20.76
C PRO A 91 10.58 -11.90 -19.74
N ARG A 92 9.47 -12.65 -19.75
CA ARG A 92 9.20 -13.92 -19.01
C ARG A 92 9.69 -13.95 -17.55
N PRO A 93 9.01 -13.28 -16.61
CA PRO A 93 9.27 -13.47 -15.19
C PRO A 93 9.04 -14.94 -14.77
N VAL A 94 9.89 -15.47 -13.90
CA VAL A 94 9.82 -16.85 -13.41
C VAL A 94 9.31 -16.87 -11.98
N LEU A 95 8.36 -17.77 -11.70
CA LEU A 95 7.86 -18.05 -10.36
C LEU A 95 8.74 -19.09 -9.67
N THR A 96 9.39 -18.71 -8.57
CA THR A 96 10.27 -19.57 -7.77
C THR A 96 9.74 -19.74 -6.35
N ARG A 97 10.08 -20.85 -5.69
CA ARG A 97 9.76 -21.08 -4.28
C ARG A 97 10.85 -20.47 -3.40
N LEU A 98 10.44 -19.83 -2.32
CA LEU A 98 11.35 -19.43 -1.24
C LEU A 98 11.51 -20.58 -0.25
N THR A 99 12.70 -20.69 0.33
CA THR A 99 12.96 -21.49 1.53
C THR A 99 12.28 -20.86 2.75
N GLU A 100 12.10 -21.62 3.82
CA GLU A 100 11.51 -21.09 5.05
C GLU A 100 12.34 -19.93 5.64
N ALA A 101 13.68 -20.04 5.63
CA ALA A 101 14.56 -18.97 6.10
C ALA A 101 14.35 -17.67 5.31
N GLU A 102 14.30 -17.75 3.98
CA GLU A 102 14.00 -16.60 3.13
C GLU A 102 12.60 -16.03 3.40
N CYS A 103 11.61 -16.86 3.75
CA CYS A 103 10.29 -16.35 4.11
C CYS A 103 10.35 -15.49 5.36
N TRP A 104 11.02 -15.95 6.41
CA TRP A 104 11.20 -15.18 7.65
C TRP A 104 12.02 -13.90 7.42
N ASP A 105 13.06 -13.96 6.60
CA ASP A 105 13.86 -12.79 6.23
C ASP A 105 13.03 -11.73 5.49
N ARG A 106 12.07 -12.16 4.67
CA ARG A 106 11.17 -11.27 3.91
C ARG A 106 10.06 -10.66 4.77
N LEU A 107 9.51 -11.43 5.72
CA LEU A 107 8.60 -10.87 6.73
C LEU A 107 9.31 -9.78 7.54
N GLY A 108 10.58 -10.00 7.89
CA GLY A 108 11.32 -9.07 8.74
C GLY A 108 10.73 -8.98 10.14
N PRO A 109 11.14 -7.99 10.95
CA PRO A 109 10.72 -7.90 12.35
C PRO A 109 9.28 -7.43 12.55
N GLN A 110 8.75 -6.62 11.63
CA GLN A 110 7.41 -6.03 11.72
C GLN A 110 6.94 -5.50 10.36
N GLY A 111 5.63 -5.26 10.24
CA GLY A 111 5.05 -4.60 9.07
C GLY A 111 3.54 -4.65 9.08
N VAL A 112 2.96 -4.61 7.88
CA VAL A 112 1.53 -4.86 7.67
C VAL A 112 1.36 -6.11 6.83
N GLY A 113 0.44 -6.96 7.27
CA GLY A 113 0.03 -8.15 6.55
C GLY A 113 -1.48 -8.31 6.60
N ARG A 114 -1.97 -9.45 6.12
CA ARG A 114 -3.39 -9.81 6.19
C ARG A 114 -3.54 -11.10 6.96
N VAL A 115 -4.44 -11.12 7.93
CA VAL A 115 -4.94 -12.37 8.54
C VAL A 115 -6.20 -12.78 7.81
N ILE A 116 -6.23 -14.00 7.30
CA ILE A 116 -7.36 -14.62 6.62
C ILE A 116 -7.99 -15.58 7.61
N LEU A 117 -9.24 -15.28 7.98
CA LEU A 117 -10.03 -16.08 8.91
C LEU A 117 -11.06 -16.91 8.15
N PRO A 118 -11.33 -18.15 8.61
CA PRO A 118 -12.46 -18.92 8.12
C PRO A 118 -13.77 -18.19 8.48
N ALA A 119 -14.65 -18.04 7.51
CA ALA A 119 -15.95 -17.40 7.68
C ALA A 119 -16.91 -17.93 6.61
N GLU A 120 -18.21 -17.79 6.86
CA GLU A 120 -19.28 -18.11 5.92
C GLU A 120 -19.83 -16.83 5.26
N PRO A 121 -20.11 -16.82 3.94
CA PRO A 121 -19.99 -17.92 2.99
C PRO A 121 -18.57 -18.09 2.40
N ALA A 122 -17.63 -17.22 2.78
CA ALA A 122 -16.26 -17.24 2.28
C ALA A 122 -15.29 -16.67 3.32
N PRO A 123 -14.00 -17.09 3.30
CA PRO A 123 -12.97 -16.54 4.16
C PRO A 123 -12.85 -15.01 4.03
N VAL A 124 -12.51 -14.35 5.13
CA VAL A 124 -12.36 -12.89 5.16
C VAL A 124 -10.92 -12.53 5.53
N ALA A 125 -10.33 -11.61 4.77
CA ALA A 125 -8.99 -11.09 5.00
C ALA A 125 -9.05 -9.72 5.70
N PHE A 126 -8.33 -9.59 6.82
CA PHE A 126 -8.23 -8.34 7.58
C PHE A 126 -6.78 -7.83 7.58
N PRO A 127 -6.54 -6.54 7.26
CA PRO A 127 -5.22 -5.96 7.39
C PRO A 127 -4.86 -5.81 8.89
N VAL A 128 -3.67 -6.23 9.25
CA VAL A 128 -3.14 -6.12 10.62
C VAL A 128 -1.69 -5.63 10.59
N ASN A 129 -1.36 -4.76 11.53
CA ASN A 129 0.05 -4.52 11.87
C ASN A 129 0.54 -5.74 12.63
N TYR A 130 1.72 -6.24 12.29
CA TYR A 130 2.28 -7.44 12.89
C TYR A 130 3.73 -7.24 13.30
N ALA A 131 4.20 -8.12 14.18
CA ALA A 131 5.60 -8.35 14.45
C ALA A 131 5.91 -9.85 14.38
N VAL A 132 7.18 -10.18 14.19
CA VAL A 132 7.69 -11.55 14.28
C VAL A 132 8.35 -11.75 15.65
N ASP A 133 7.90 -12.77 16.37
CA ASP A 133 8.40 -13.14 17.69
C ASP A 133 8.65 -14.66 17.72
N ALA A 134 9.90 -15.08 17.93
CA ALA A 134 10.29 -16.50 17.98
C ALA A 134 9.76 -17.36 16.81
N LYS A 135 9.86 -16.86 15.56
CA LYS A 135 9.27 -17.49 14.35
C LYS A 135 7.76 -17.73 14.45
N THR A 136 7.06 -16.82 15.12
CA THR A 136 5.60 -16.72 15.09
C THR A 136 5.22 -15.32 14.66
N VAL A 137 4.02 -15.15 14.14
CA VAL A 137 3.48 -13.82 13.81
C VAL A 137 2.58 -13.39 14.96
N VAL A 138 2.79 -12.19 15.49
CA VAL A 138 1.95 -11.59 16.54
C VAL A 138 1.33 -10.30 16.05
N TYR A 139 0.07 -10.04 16.41
CA TYR A 139 -0.61 -8.79 16.08
C TYR A 139 -1.59 -8.37 17.19
N ARG A 140 -2.00 -7.09 17.14
CA ARG A 140 -2.96 -6.50 18.08
C ARG A 140 -4.31 -6.23 17.42
N THR A 141 -5.38 -6.49 18.15
CA THR A 141 -6.75 -6.22 17.72
C THR A 141 -7.67 -5.92 18.90
N ALA A 142 -8.93 -5.56 18.63
CA ALA A 142 -9.95 -5.42 19.66
C ALA A 142 -10.39 -6.81 20.18
N LEU A 143 -10.74 -6.93 21.46
CA LEU A 143 -11.08 -8.21 22.13
C LEU A 143 -12.19 -9.02 21.43
N GLN A 144 -13.14 -8.32 20.82
CA GLN A 144 -14.25 -8.90 20.07
C GLN A 144 -14.29 -8.31 18.64
N GLY A 145 -13.12 -7.93 18.11
CA GLY A 145 -13.00 -7.40 16.76
C GLY A 145 -13.08 -8.50 15.71
N ALA A 146 -13.42 -8.14 14.47
CA ALA A 146 -13.53 -9.10 13.38
C ALA A 146 -12.22 -9.85 13.05
N ALA A 147 -11.07 -9.31 13.48
CA ALA A 147 -9.76 -9.95 13.35
C ALA A 147 -9.30 -10.70 14.63
N ALA A 148 -10.20 -10.97 15.58
CA ALA A 148 -9.91 -11.67 16.84
C ALA A 148 -10.53 -13.09 16.81
N PRO A 149 -9.85 -14.07 16.19
CA PRO A 149 -10.35 -15.44 16.15
C PRO A 149 -10.33 -16.09 17.55
N GLU A 150 -11.15 -17.12 17.74
CA GLU A 150 -11.06 -17.99 18.91
C GLU A 150 -9.73 -18.76 18.91
N GLY A 151 -9.23 -19.10 20.11
CA GLY A 151 -8.02 -19.91 20.24
C GLY A 151 -8.14 -21.27 19.56
N GLY A 152 -7.13 -21.66 18.80
CA GLY A 152 -7.10 -22.89 18.00
C GLY A 152 -7.71 -22.75 16.61
N THR A 153 -8.31 -21.60 16.25
CA THR A 153 -8.80 -21.37 14.89
C THR A 153 -7.65 -21.46 13.89
N VAL A 154 -7.81 -22.27 12.85
CA VAL A 154 -6.83 -22.34 11.75
C VAL A 154 -6.99 -21.11 10.88
N VAL A 155 -5.90 -20.35 10.76
CA VAL A 155 -5.85 -19.08 10.01
C VAL A 155 -4.72 -19.11 8.99
N SER A 156 -4.79 -18.24 8.01
CA SER A 156 -3.64 -17.91 7.16
C SER A 156 -3.22 -16.48 7.41
N PHE A 157 -1.92 -16.22 7.39
CA PHE A 157 -1.35 -14.88 7.45
C PHE A 157 -0.48 -14.66 6.22
N GLU A 158 -0.64 -13.51 5.58
CA GLU A 158 -0.06 -13.21 4.29
C GLU A 158 0.64 -11.84 4.31
N VAL A 159 1.81 -11.78 3.68
CA VAL A 159 2.51 -10.53 3.35
C VAL A 159 3.07 -10.66 1.94
N ASP A 160 2.83 -9.64 1.13
CA ASP A 160 3.41 -9.52 -0.20
C ASP A 160 4.13 -8.19 -0.39
N ARG A 161 4.95 -8.18 -1.43
CA ARG A 161 5.42 -6.96 -2.07
C ARG A 161 5.50 -7.23 -3.56
N ILE A 162 4.72 -6.49 -4.32
CA ILE A 162 4.68 -6.55 -5.79
C ILE A 162 5.19 -5.21 -6.33
N ASP A 163 6.07 -5.27 -7.31
CA ASP A 163 6.56 -4.12 -8.07
C ASP A 163 6.07 -4.27 -9.51
N ASP A 164 5.00 -3.55 -9.84
CA ASP A 164 4.37 -3.56 -11.16
C ASP A 164 5.30 -3.03 -12.26
N ARG A 165 6.30 -2.21 -11.92
CA ARG A 165 7.27 -1.68 -12.90
C ARG A 165 8.29 -2.75 -13.29
N THR A 166 8.72 -3.57 -12.33
CA THR A 166 9.69 -4.65 -12.61
C THR A 166 9.03 -5.99 -12.92
N HIS A 167 7.69 -6.07 -12.84
CA HIS A 167 6.94 -7.32 -12.93
C HIS A 167 7.47 -8.38 -11.95
N GLY A 168 7.97 -7.90 -10.81
CA GLY A 168 8.64 -8.69 -9.82
C GLY A 168 7.92 -8.58 -8.49
N GLY A 169 8.25 -9.48 -7.57
CA GLY A 169 7.67 -9.43 -6.25
C GLY A 169 7.87 -10.72 -5.49
N TRP A 170 7.35 -10.74 -4.28
CA TRP A 170 7.30 -11.93 -3.46
C TRP A 170 6.04 -11.94 -2.61
N SER A 171 5.64 -13.13 -2.19
CA SER A 171 4.64 -13.32 -1.14
C SER A 171 5.11 -14.39 -0.17
N VAL A 172 4.71 -14.23 1.08
CA VAL A 172 4.89 -15.21 2.16
C VAL A 172 3.52 -15.51 2.74
N LEU A 173 3.22 -16.80 2.87
CA LEU A 173 2.02 -17.33 3.49
C LEU A 173 2.43 -18.19 4.69
N VAL A 174 1.88 -17.85 5.85
CA VAL A 174 1.97 -18.61 7.09
C VAL A 174 0.59 -19.20 7.36
N ALA A 175 0.46 -20.52 7.38
CA ALA A 175 -0.78 -21.18 7.80
C ALA A 175 -0.57 -21.87 9.15
N GLY A 176 -1.52 -21.70 10.06
CA GLY A 176 -1.40 -22.29 11.39
C GLY A 176 -2.52 -21.88 12.34
N ALA A 177 -2.37 -22.27 13.61
CA ALA A 177 -3.37 -21.99 14.63
C ALA A 177 -3.19 -20.60 15.26
N ALA A 178 -4.29 -19.87 15.39
CA ALA A 178 -4.34 -18.64 16.17
C ALA A 178 -4.43 -18.95 17.67
N GLU A 179 -3.66 -18.23 18.47
CA GLU A 179 -3.67 -18.28 19.92
C GLU A 179 -3.90 -16.87 20.46
N ARG A 180 -4.79 -16.73 21.42
CA ARG A 180 -4.93 -15.50 22.18
C ARG A 180 -3.95 -15.51 23.35
N ILE A 181 -3.13 -14.47 23.46
CA ILE A 181 -2.15 -14.35 24.52
C ILE A 181 -2.81 -13.69 25.72
N GLU A 182 -3.07 -14.48 26.77
CA GLU A 182 -3.73 -14.01 28.00
C GLU A 182 -2.76 -13.82 29.17
N ASP A 183 -1.56 -14.41 29.08
CA ASP A 183 -0.53 -14.24 30.11
C ASP A 183 -0.06 -12.78 30.19
N ALA A 184 -0.21 -12.18 31.36
CA ALA A 184 0.05 -10.76 31.55
C ALA A 184 1.55 -10.40 31.51
N GLU A 185 2.46 -11.32 31.79
CA GLU A 185 3.90 -11.06 31.63
C GLU A 185 4.28 -11.09 30.15
N GLU A 186 3.76 -12.07 29.41
CA GLU A 186 4.00 -12.19 27.98
C GLU A 186 3.43 -11.00 27.20
N VAL A 187 2.20 -10.56 27.52
CA VAL A 187 1.61 -9.34 26.94
C VAL A 187 2.50 -8.12 27.20
N ARG A 188 3.04 -7.98 28.43
CA ARG A 188 3.93 -6.88 28.78
C ARG A 188 5.28 -6.98 28.07
N ARG A 189 5.82 -8.19 27.88
CA ARG A 189 7.05 -8.42 27.10
C ARG A 189 6.84 -7.99 25.65
N LEU A 190 5.80 -8.50 25.00
CA LEU A 190 5.48 -8.18 23.62
C LEU A 190 5.21 -6.69 23.42
N ALA A 191 4.50 -6.04 24.35
CA ALA A 191 4.28 -4.59 24.29
C ALA A 191 5.57 -3.76 24.42
N ARG A 192 6.63 -4.30 25.03
CA ARG A 192 7.96 -3.64 25.12
C ARG A 192 8.84 -3.95 23.92
N GLU A 193 8.80 -5.18 23.42
CA GLU A 193 9.76 -5.69 22.43
C GLU A 193 9.25 -5.60 20.99
N CYS A 194 7.93 -5.62 20.78
CA CYS A 194 7.32 -5.60 19.46
C CYS A 194 6.61 -4.26 19.20
N ILE A 195 7.03 -3.55 18.15
CA ILE A 195 6.38 -2.31 17.72
C ILE A 195 5.20 -2.68 16.81
N VAL A 196 4.08 -3.05 17.42
CA VAL A 196 2.81 -3.30 16.74
C VAL A 196 1.86 -2.13 17.02
N GLU A 197 2.05 -1.03 16.31
CA GLU A 197 1.18 0.15 16.43
C GLU A 197 0.02 0.03 15.42
N PRO A 198 -1.23 -0.20 15.85
CA PRO A 198 -2.34 -0.36 14.93
C PRO A 198 -2.66 0.96 14.23
N TRP A 199 -2.61 0.97 12.90
CA TRP A 199 -2.98 2.16 12.10
C TRP A 199 -4.44 2.57 12.28
N ALA A 200 -5.30 1.60 12.57
CA ALA A 200 -6.68 1.87 12.91
C ALA A 200 -6.78 2.22 14.40
N GLY A 201 -7.18 3.46 14.70
CA GLY A 201 -7.36 3.93 16.08
C GLY A 201 -8.33 3.10 16.91
N GLY A 202 -8.36 3.37 18.22
CA GLY A 202 -9.19 2.67 19.22
C GLY A 202 -8.40 1.71 20.10
N ASP A 203 -9.02 1.30 21.22
CA ASP A 203 -8.40 0.37 22.16
C ASP A 203 -8.31 -1.05 21.56
N ARG A 204 -7.09 -1.58 21.51
CA ARG A 204 -6.76 -2.89 20.92
C ARG A 204 -5.89 -3.68 21.89
N PRO A 205 -6.45 -4.15 23.00
CA PRO A 205 -5.67 -4.80 24.06
C PRO A 205 -5.41 -6.28 23.77
N ALA A 206 -6.10 -6.89 22.80
CA ALA A 206 -5.95 -8.31 22.51
C ALA A 206 -4.71 -8.57 21.65
N TRP A 207 -3.84 -9.44 22.14
CA TRP A 207 -2.71 -9.99 21.40
C TRP A 207 -3.08 -11.36 20.83
N ILE A 208 -2.87 -11.52 19.53
CA ILE A 208 -3.04 -12.79 18.83
C ILE A 208 -1.69 -13.23 18.29
N ARG A 209 -1.36 -14.51 18.50
CA ARG A 209 -0.22 -15.20 17.91
C ARG A 209 -0.69 -16.21 16.88
N VAL A 210 -0.08 -16.22 15.71
CA VAL A 210 -0.24 -17.28 14.72
C VAL A 210 0.95 -18.22 14.84
N ARG A 211 0.70 -19.42 15.34
CA ARG A 211 1.71 -20.49 15.44
C ARG A 211 1.77 -21.23 14.10
N PRO A 212 2.90 -21.19 13.38
CA PRO A 212 2.97 -21.75 12.03
C PRO A 212 2.95 -23.29 12.06
N ASP A 213 2.02 -23.88 11.30
CA ASP A 213 2.10 -25.29 10.88
C ASP A 213 2.84 -25.42 9.54
N SER A 214 2.75 -24.38 8.71
CA SER A 214 3.52 -24.28 7.48
C SER A 214 3.85 -22.82 7.15
N VAL A 215 5.04 -22.63 6.58
CA VAL A 215 5.50 -21.34 6.05
C VAL A 215 5.93 -21.58 4.62
N SER A 216 5.39 -20.81 3.69
CA SER A 216 5.72 -20.94 2.28
C SER A 216 5.85 -19.57 1.62
N GLY A 217 6.74 -19.47 0.64
CA GLY A 217 6.92 -18.23 -0.10
C GLY A 217 7.07 -18.45 -1.59
N ARG A 218 6.73 -17.41 -2.33
CA ARG A 218 6.87 -17.34 -3.78
C ARG A 218 7.58 -16.05 -4.15
N ARG A 219 8.43 -16.11 -5.18
CA ARG A 219 9.08 -14.95 -5.76
C ARG A 219 8.89 -14.95 -7.26
N ILE A 220 8.57 -13.79 -7.81
CA ILE A 220 8.47 -13.49 -9.23
C ILE A 220 9.60 -12.53 -9.57
N GLY A 221 10.38 -12.84 -10.61
CA GLY A 221 11.44 -11.96 -11.09
C GLY A 221 12.20 -12.56 -12.26
N ALA A 222 13.16 -11.81 -12.78
CA ALA A 222 14.16 -12.35 -13.70
C ALA A 222 15.05 -13.36 -12.97
N LEU A 223 15.51 -14.39 -13.71
CA LEU A 223 16.46 -15.39 -13.21
C LEU A 223 17.81 -14.75 -12.89
#